data_AF-A0A8C7VQ58-F1
#
_entry.id   AF-A0A8C7VQ58-F1
#
_cell.length_a   1.000
_cell.length_b   1.000
_cell.length_c   1.000
_cell.angle_alpha   90.00
_cell.angle_beta   90.00
_cell.angle_gamma   90.00
#
_symmetry.space_group_name_H-M   'P 1'
#
loop_
_entity.id
_entity.type
_entity.pdbx_description
1 polymer ?
#
loop_
_entity_poly.entity_id
_entity_poly.type
_entity_poly.pdbx_seq_one_letter_code
_entity_poly.pdbx_strand_id
1 'polypeptide(L)'
;MELENIVANTVLLKAREGGGGNRKGKSKKWKQMLQFPHISLCEELRETTEKDYISLCERQPIGRTLFRQFCETRAELRRCVKFLDAVAEYEVSPDEKRRECAQELLDKYFSPKSEDHIPELGEDMVGQFTERLEQEPCKELFNECTRLIHDYLSVAPFADYINSMYYNRFLQWKWLERQPVTKNTFRQYRVLGKGGFGEVCACQVRATGKMYACKKLEKKRIKKRKGESMALNEKQILEKVNSRFVVSLAYAYETKDALCLVLTLMNGGDLKFHIYHMGEAGFEEKRAVFYSAELACGLEDLHRERIVYRDLKPENILLDDHGHIRISDLGLAVHVPEEETIKGRVGTVGYMAPEVVKNERYTFSPDWWALGCLLYEMIEGQSPFQQRKKKIKREDVERLVRDVEEEYSDKFSEDAKSLCKMLLAKEPSERLGCQGEGATEVKAHPIFRSINFKRLKAGRLKAPFTPDPQAIYCKDVLDIEQFSTVKGVELEPKDDSFYCKVSTGSVSIPWQMEMIESECFQELNVFHTDGTVPPDLDWRGQPSPAPKQGLLQRLFGRQDCCGNCSDSDEEPTRL
;
A
#
# COMPACT_ATOMS: atom_id res chain seq x y z
N MET A 1 21.48 11.45 -27.98
CA MET A 1 20.60 10.27 -27.85
C MET A 1 20.96 9.50 -26.59
N GLU A 2 22.22 9.06 -26.45
CA GLU A 2 22.77 8.49 -25.21
C GLU A 2 22.74 9.47 -24.01
N LEU A 3 22.98 10.75 -24.27
CA LEU A 3 22.99 11.80 -23.24
C LEU A 3 21.66 11.95 -22.48
N GLU A 4 20.51 11.83 -23.15
CA GLU A 4 19.20 11.97 -22.49
C GLU A 4 18.96 10.84 -21.48
N ASN A 5 19.30 9.61 -21.86
CA ASN A 5 19.17 8.44 -20.98
C ASN A 5 20.15 8.52 -19.81
N ILE A 6 21.41 8.92 -20.06
CA ILE A 6 22.42 9.13 -19.01
C ILE A 6 21.93 10.20 -18.03
N VAL A 7 21.51 11.37 -18.51
CA VAL A 7 21.03 12.47 -17.66
C VAL A 7 19.81 12.00 -16.84
N ALA A 8 18.84 11.36 -17.47
CA ALA A 8 17.65 10.85 -16.81
C ALA A 8 17.99 9.82 -15.71
N ASN A 9 18.95 8.94 -15.96
CA ASN A 9 19.45 7.94 -15.01
C ASN A 9 20.18 8.58 -13.84
N THR A 10 21.16 9.43 -14.11
CA THR A 10 21.95 10.11 -13.08
C THR A 10 21.06 10.96 -12.17
N VAL A 11 20.06 11.65 -12.74
CA VAL A 11 19.12 12.46 -11.96
C VAL A 11 18.24 11.56 -11.07
N LEU A 12 17.77 10.41 -11.56
CA LEU A 12 17.00 9.46 -10.76
C LEU A 12 17.83 8.85 -9.61
N LEU A 13 19.04 8.37 -9.90
CA LEU A 13 19.94 7.79 -8.90
C LEU A 13 20.23 8.80 -7.78
N LYS A 14 20.55 10.04 -8.15
CA LYS A 14 20.77 11.12 -7.18
C LYS A 14 19.52 11.42 -6.33
N ALA A 15 18.32 11.27 -6.89
CA ALA A 15 17.08 11.44 -6.13
C ALA A 15 16.83 10.27 -5.16
N ARG A 16 17.15 9.04 -5.56
CA ARG A 16 17.08 7.84 -4.70
C ARG A 16 18.01 7.92 -3.50
N GLU A 17 19.21 8.47 -3.67
CA GLU A 17 20.19 8.70 -2.58
C GLU A 17 19.75 9.77 -1.56
N GLY A 18 18.55 10.36 -1.70
CA GLY A 18 18.07 11.44 -0.85
C GLY A 18 18.49 12.84 -1.32
N GLY A 19 19.07 12.96 -2.52
CA GLY A 19 19.54 14.22 -3.08
C GLY A 19 20.86 14.72 -2.47
N GLY A 20 21.44 15.77 -3.08
CA GLY A 20 22.78 16.28 -2.72
C GLY A 20 22.86 17.16 -1.47
N GLY A 21 22.16 16.87 -0.37
CA GLY A 21 22.32 17.64 0.88
C GLY A 21 21.37 17.24 2.02
N ASN A 22 21.50 17.92 3.18
CA ASN A 22 20.86 17.61 4.47
C ASN A 22 19.32 17.59 4.49
N ARG A 23 18.65 17.87 3.36
CA ARG A 23 17.18 17.96 3.27
C ARG A 23 16.53 16.65 2.84
N LYS A 24 17.28 15.59 2.53
CA LYS A 24 16.73 14.29 2.10
C LYS A 24 15.67 14.44 0.98
N GLY A 25 15.91 15.30 0.00
CA GLY A 25 14.99 15.60 -1.12
C GLY A 25 13.88 16.64 -0.84
N LYS A 26 13.65 17.07 0.41
CA LYS A 26 12.64 18.07 0.78
C LYS A 26 12.90 19.43 0.10
N SER A 27 11.82 20.09 -0.33
CA SER A 27 11.83 21.48 -0.82
C SER A 27 12.40 22.45 0.22
N LYS A 28 13.10 23.51 -0.19
CA LYS A 28 13.57 24.55 0.76
C LYS A 28 12.43 25.21 1.55
N LYS A 29 11.20 25.15 1.03
CA LYS A 29 9.99 25.75 1.61
C LYS A 29 9.05 24.71 2.24
N TRP A 30 9.51 23.48 2.50
CA TRP A 30 8.61 22.39 2.91
C TRP A 30 7.80 22.69 4.19
N LYS A 31 8.40 23.36 5.19
CA LYS A 31 7.69 23.80 6.41
C LYS A 31 6.55 24.78 6.14
N GLN A 32 6.66 25.59 5.08
CA GLN A 32 5.58 26.47 4.64
C GLN A 32 4.48 25.69 3.88
N MET A 33 4.86 24.61 3.19
CA MET A 33 3.92 23.75 2.46
C MET A 33 3.11 22.86 3.41
N LEU A 34 3.67 22.51 4.57
CA LEU A 34 3.05 21.68 5.62
C LEU A 34 2.80 22.48 6.90
N GLN A 35 2.51 23.78 6.79
CA GLN A 35 2.20 24.60 7.96
C GLN A 35 0.84 24.21 8.51
N PHE A 36 0.76 23.91 9.82
CA PHE A 36 -0.51 23.60 10.44
C PHE A 36 -1.50 24.77 10.33
N PRO A 37 -2.78 24.47 10.07
CA PRO A 37 -3.83 25.47 10.22
C PRO A 37 -4.00 25.82 11.70
N HIS A 38 -4.52 27.02 11.97
CA HIS A 38 -5.08 27.29 13.30
C HIS A 38 -6.22 26.32 13.57
N ILE A 39 -6.32 25.82 14.80
CA ILE A 39 -7.26 24.75 15.15
C ILE A 39 -8.74 25.07 14.87
N SER A 40 -9.12 26.36 14.87
CA SER A 40 -10.47 26.80 14.48
C SER A 40 -10.85 26.44 13.04
N LEU A 41 -9.88 26.23 12.15
CA LEU A 41 -10.11 25.78 10.77
C LEU A 41 -10.34 24.26 10.66
N CYS A 42 -10.24 23.54 11.78
CA CYS A 42 -10.46 22.10 11.84
C CYS A 42 -11.83 21.73 12.44
N GLU A 43 -12.72 22.69 12.68
CA GLU A 43 -14.00 22.41 13.35
C GLU A 43 -14.92 21.53 12.51
N GLU A 44 -15.02 21.79 11.20
CA GLU A 44 -15.77 20.91 10.29
C GLU A 44 -15.21 19.48 10.31
N LEU A 45 -13.88 19.32 10.40
CA LEU A 45 -13.26 17.99 10.52
C LEU A 45 -13.58 17.33 11.86
N ARG A 46 -13.67 18.09 12.95
CA ARG A 46 -14.06 17.57 14.27
C ARG A 46 -15.46 16.98 14.25
N GLU A 47 -16.39 17.63 13.54
CA GLU A 47 -17.77 17.18 13.43
C GLU A 47 -17.93 15.99 12.48
N THR A 48 -17.22 16.00 11.34
CA THR A 48 -17.37 15.00 10.27
C THR A 48 -16.48 13.76 10.42
N THR A 49 -15.42 13.83 11.23
CA THR A 49 -14.55 12.68 11.46
C THR A 49 -15.23 11.66 12.37
N GLU A 50 -15.40 10.44 11.86
CA GLU A 50 -15.92 9.32 12.63
C GLU A 50 -15.01 9.01 13.83
N LYS A 51 -15.62 8.90 15.01
CA LYS A 51 -14.94 8.66 16.30
C LYS A 51 -14.88 7.16 16.58
N ASP A 52 -14.24 6.42 15.67
CA ASP A 52 -13.99 4.99 15.79
C ASP A 52 -12.57 4.74 16.30
N TYR A 53 -12.45 3.99 17.40
CA TYR A 53 -11.16 3.70 18.05
C TYR A 53 -10.22 2.94 17.11
N ILE A 54 -10.71 1.90 16.42
CA ILE A 54 -9.87 1.07 15.56
C ILE A 54 -9.34 1.89 14.38
N SER A 55 -10.18 2.72 13.76
CA SER A 55 -9.81 3.61 12.66
C SER A 55 -8.79 4.67 13.09
N LEU A 56 -9.03 5.36 14.20
CA LEU A 56 -8.22 6.49 14.63
C LEU A 56 -6.93 6.08 15.35
N CYS A 57 -6.99 5.08 16.22
CA CYS A 57 -5.91 4.75 17.15
C CYS A 57 -5.10 3.51 16.74
N GLU A 58 -5.62 2.66 15.84
CA GLU A 58 -4.91 1.45 15.39
C GLU A 58 -4.51 1.50 13.91
N ARG A 59 -5.46 1.81 13.02
CA ARG A 59 -5.25 1.75 11.56
C ARG A 59 -4.50 2.97 11.01
N GLN A 60 -4.79 4.16 11.52
CA GLN A 60 -4.17 5.41 11.04
C GLN A 60 -2.82 5.65 11.75
N PRO A 61 -1.67 5.63 11.05
CA PRO A 61 -0.35 5.69 11.68
C PRO A 61 -0.11 6.94 12.55
N ILE A 62 -0.54 8.12 12.09
CA ILE A 62 -0.39 9.36 12.87
C ILE A 62 -1.34 9.35 14.06
N GLY A 63 -2.59 8.89 13.87
CA GLY A 63 -3.56 8.78 14.96
C GLY A 63 -3.12 7.81 16.05
N ARG A 64 -2.60 6.63 15.68
CA ARG A 64 -1.95 5.68 16.59
C ARG A 64 -0.79 6.30 17.35
N THR A 65 0.06 7.06 16.67
CA THR A 65 1.22 7.70 17.29
C THR A 65 0.79 8.78 18.29
N LEU A 66 -0.20 9.61 17.94
CA LEU A 66 -0.74 10.66 18.82
C LEU A 66 -1.50 10.08 20.01
N PHE A 67 -2.26 8.99 19.81
CA PHE A 67 -2.91 8.28 20.90
C PHE A 67 -1.87 7.69 21.89
N ARG A 68 -0.77 7.15 21.37
CA ARG A 68 0.34 6.66 22.21
C ARG A 68 1.04 7.79 22.97
N GLN A 69 1.29 8.94 22.34
CA GLN A 69 1.81 10.12 23.04
C GLN A 69 0.86 10.60 24.15
N PHE A 70 -0.45 10.52 23.92
CA PHE A 70 -1.45 10.76 24.97
C PHE A 70 -1.34 9.73 26.10
N CYS A 71 -1.28 8.43 25.79
CA CYS A 71 -1.14 7.37 26.78
C CYS A 71 0.15 7.50 27.60
N GLU A 72 1.25 8.00 27.04
CA GLU A 72 2.51 8.20 27.75
C GLU A 72 2.40 9.18 28.93
N THR A 73 1.41 10.08 28.90
CA THR A 73 1.16 11.04 29.98
C THR A 73 0.55 10.42 31.24
N ARG A 74 0.03 9.19 31.14
CA ARG A 74 -0.71 8.49 32.20
C ARG A 74 -0.09 7.12 32.45
N ALA A 75 0.34 6.86 33.68
CA ALA A 75 1.12 5.66 34.00
C ALA A 75 0.35 4.36 33.68
N GLU A 76 -0.95 4.33 33.96
CA GLU A 76 -1.85 3.20 33.69
C GLU A 76 -1.99 2.89 32.20
N LEU A 77 -2.16 3.91 31.35
CA LEU A 77 -2.29 3.73 29.90
C LEU A 77 -0.95 3.36 29.27
N ARG A 78 0.14 3.98 29.73
CA ARG A 78 1.49 3.69 29.27
C ARG A 78 1.86 2.21 29.47
N ARG A 79 1.46 1.59 30.58
CA ARG A 79 1.69 0.15 30.81
C ARG A 79 0.92 -0.71 29.82
N CYS A 80 -0.35 -0.39 29.54
CA CYS A 80 -1.15 -1.06 28.51
C CYS A 80 -0.49 -1.01 27.14
N VAL A 81 0.00 0.16 26.71
CA VAL A 81 0.69 0.33 25.43
C VAL A 81 1.99 -0.48 25.37
N LYS A 82 2.79 -0.46 26.44
CA LYS A 82 4.03 -1.26 26.53
C LYS A 82 3.76 -2.76 26.48
N PHE A 83 2.66 -3.22 27.08
CA PHE A 83 2.24 -4.62 26.98
C PHE A 83 1.92 -5.02 25.54
N LEU A 84 1.11 -4.21 24.83
CA LEU A 84 0.79 -4.47 23.42
C LEU A 84 2.05 -4.53 22.54
N ASP A 85 3.04 -3.67 22.80
CA ASP A 85 4.32 -3.70 22.07
C ASP A 85 5.14 -4.95 22.40
N ALA A 86 5.14 -5.39 23.66
CA ALA A 86 5.81 -6.62 24.07
C ALA A 86 5.17 -7.86 23.44
N VAL A 87 3.83 -7.91 23.35
CA VAL A 87 3.10 -9.00 22.68
C VAL A 87 3.41 -9.00 21.17
N ALA A 88 3.46 -7.83 20.53
CA ALA A 88 3.81 -7.75 19.11
C ALA A 88 5.23 -8.29 18.83
N GLU A 89 6.19 -8.06 19.72
CA GLU A 89 7.55 -8.61 19.60
C GLU A 89 7.60 -10.12 19.93
N TYR A 90 6.79 -10.59 20.89
CA TYR A 90 6.61 -12.02 21.17
C TYR A 90 6.13 -12.79 19.94
N GLU A 91 5.14 -12.27 19.20
CA GLU A 91 4.56 -12.94 18.03
C GLU A 91 5.56 -13.17 16.88
N VAL A 92 6.59 -12.34 16.79
CA VAL A 92 7.65 -12.42 15.77
C VAL A 92 8.95 -13.02 16.30
N SER A 93 9.00 -13.40 17.58
CA SER A 93 10.17 -14.01 18.21
C SER A 93 10.47 -15.39 17.61
N PRO A 94 11.76 -15.78 17.47
CA PRO A 94 12.15 -17.13 17.12
C PRO A 94 11.49 -18.17 18.04
N ASP A 95 11.18 -19.34 17.49
CA ASP A 95 10.51 -20.42 18.21
C ASP A 95 11.30 -20.87 19.45
N GLU A 96 12.64 -20.84 19.38
CA GLU A 96 13.55 -21.21 20.47
C GLU A 96 13.53 -20.22 21.64
N LYS A 97 13.18 -18.95 21.38
CA LYS A 97 13.13 -17.88 22.40
C LYS A 97 11.73 -17.63 22.94
N ARG A 98 10.70 -18.24 22.33
CA ARG A 98 9.31 -17.89 22.59
C ARG A 98 8.92 -18.11 24.06
N ARG A 99 9.34 -19.22 24.66
CA ARG A 99 9.03 -19.55 26.07
C ARG A 99 9.63 -18.51 27.03
N GLU A 100 10.88 -18.11 26.82
CA GLU A 100 11.55 -17.08 27.61
C GLU A 100 10.81 -15.75 27.50
N CYS A 101 10.51 -15.30 26.26
CA CYS A 101 9.75 -14.06 26.04
C CYS A 101 8.38 -14.11 26.74
N ALA A 102 7.64 -15.21 26.64
CA ALA A 102 6.33 -15.32 27.30
C ALA A 102 6.43 -15.22 28.82
N GLN A 103 7.43 -15.85 29.43
CA GLN A 103 7.64 -15.78 30.88
C GLN A 103 7.95 -14.34 31.31
N GLU A 104 8.80 -13.62 30.57
CA GLU A 104 9.07 -12.21 30.85
C GLU A 104 7.80 -11.35 30.79
N LEU A 105 6.89 -11.61 29.84
CA LEU A 105 5.61 -10.91 29.75
C LEU A 105 4.73 -11.19 30.97
N LEU A 106 4.64 -12.45 31.40
CA LEU A 106 3.86 -12.85 32.58
C LEU A 106 4.40 -12.18 33.85
N ASP A 107 5.70 -12.28 34.09
CA ASP A 107 6.35 -11.71 35.27
C ASP A 107 6.21 -10.20 35.33
N LYS A 108 6.27 -9.52 34.18
CA LYS A 108 6.24 -8.06 34.09
C LYS A 108 4.85 -7.46 34.17
N TYR A 109 3.85 -8.04 33.50
CA TYR A 109 2.54 -7.39 33.35
C TYR A 109 1.43 -8.03 34.20
N PHE A 110 1.56 -9.29 34.59
CA PHE A 110 0.54 -10.01 35.35
C PHE A 110 0.86 -10.12 36.84
N SER A 111 2.13 -10.03 37.24
CA SER A 111 2.52 -10.07 38.65
C SER A 111 2.07 -8.82 39.40
N PRO A 112 1.25 -8.92 40.47
CA PRO A 112 0.86 -7.76 41.29
C PRO A 112 2.04 -7.07 41.99
N LYS A 113 3.21 -7.71 42.03
CA LYS A 113 4.45 -7.16 42.58
C LYS A 113 5.24 -6.31 41.58
N SER A 114 4.89 -6.38 40.30
CA SER A 114 5.55 -5.61 39.25
C SER A 114 5.05 -4.17 39.22
N GLU A 115 5.95 -3.21 39.04
CA GLU A 115 5.59 -1.80 38.80
C GLU A 115 4.77 -1.63 37.50
N ASP A 116 4.98 -2.55 36.54
CA ASP A 116 4.31 -2.58 35.25
C ASP A 116 3.02 -3.44 35.25
N HIS A 117 2.53 -3.87 36.42
CA HIS A 117 1.28 -4.64 36.54
C HIS A 117 0.07 -3.93 35.89
N ILE A 118 -0.74 -4.71 35.17
CA ILE A 118 -1.97 -4.27 34.51
C ILE A 118 -3.18 -4.94 35.19
N PRO A 119 -3.93 -4.22 36.05
CA PRO A 119 -5.08 -4.78 36.76
C PRO A 119 -6.21 -5.29 35.85
N GLU A 120 -6.32 -4.75 34.64
CA GLU A 120 -7.31 -5.15 33.64
C GLU A 120 -7.06 -6.58 33.11
N LEU A 121 -5.84 -7.12 33.29
CA LEU A 121 -5.50 -8.50 32.99
C LEU A 121 -5.74 -9.35 34.24
N GLY A 122 -6.95 -9.91 34.37
CA GLY A 122 -7.37 -10.68 35.55
C GLY A 122 -6.43 -11.84 35.95
N GLU A 123 -6.30 -12.05 37.26
CA GLU A 123 -5.37 -13.03 37.88
C GLU A 123 -5.62 -14.48 37.42
N ASP A 124 -6.89 -14.82 37.13
CA ASP A 124 -7.31 -16.15 36.70
C ASP A 124 -6.69 -16.57 35.34
N MET A 125 -6.26 -15.61 34.53
CA MET A 125 -5.63 -15.90 33.23
C MET A 125 -4.19 -16.42 33.35
N VAL A 126 -3.49 -16.10 34.45
CA VAL A 126 -2.08 -16.49 34.65
C VAL A 126 -1.92 -18.01 34.74
N GLY A 127 -2.83 -18.67 35.46
CA GLY A 127 -2.84 -20.13 35.58
C GLY A 127 -3.04 -20.82 34.23
N GLN A 128 -3.97 -20.31 33.42
CA GLN A 128 -4.26 -20.83 32.08
C GLN A 128 -3.07 -20.65 31.12
N PHE A 129 -2.36 -19.52 31.17
CA PHE A 129 -1.19 -19.29 30.34
C PHE A 129 0.01 -20.14 30.75
N THR A 130 0.21 -20.33 32.05
CA THR A 130 1.29 -21.17 32.57
C THR A 130 1.12 -22.61 32.09
N GLU A 131 -0.09 -23.17 32.18
CA GLU A 131 -0.40 -24.51 31.67
C GLU A 131 -0.19 -24.62 30.15
N ARG A 132 -0.66 -23.63 29.38
CA ARG A 132 -0.47 -23.62 27.91
C ARG A 132 1.00 -23.48 27.50
N LEU A 133 1.81 -22.73 28.24
CA LEU A 133 3.26 -22.58 28.00
C LEU A 133 4.07 -23.85 28.29
N GLU A 134 3.62 -24.65 29.26
CA GLU A 134 4.20 -25.95 29.58
C GLU A 134 3.92 -26.97 28.47
N GLN A 135 2.70 -26.96 27.92
CA GLN A 135 2.29 -27.87 26.84
C GLN A 135 2.90 -27.51 25.49
N GLU A 136 2.63 -26.32 24.95
CA GLU A 136 3.18 -25.86 23.67
C GLU A 136 3.10 -24.32 23.55
N PRO A 137 4.23 -23.58 23.49
CA PRO A 137 4.20 -22.14 23.33
C PRO A 137 3.74 -21.77 21.91
N CYS A 138 2.45 -21.47 21.76
CA CYS A 138 1.87 -20.99 20.50
C CYS A 138 1.97 -19.46 20.37
N LYS A 139 1.92 -18.96 19.13
CA LYS A 139 2.09 -17.54 18.83
C LYS A 139 0.84 -16.72 19.19
N GLU A 140 -0.27 -17.38 19.46
CA GLU A 140 -1.60 -16.81 19.72
C GLU A 140 -1.89 -16.71 21.22
N LEU A 141 -0.91 -17.02 22.07
CA LEU A 141 -1.06 -17.14 23.52
C LEU A 141 -1.73 -15.91 24.14
N PHE A 142 -1.31 -14.70 23.73
CA PHE A 142 -1.77 -13.44 24.32
C PHE A 142 -2.89 -12.74 23.52
N ASN A 143 -3.47 -13.38 22.50
CA ASN A 143 -4.50 -12.75 21.64
C ASN A 143 -5.69 -12.22 22.46
N GLU A 144 -6.14 -13.00 23.45
CA GLU A 144 -7.25 -12.61 24.31
C GLU A 144 -6.90 -11.43 25.22
N CYS A 145 -5.67 -11.40 25.77
CA CYS A 145 -5.19 -10.25 26.53
C CYS A 145 -5.08 -9.00 25.67
N THR A 146 -4.55 -9.11 24.46
CA THR A 146 -4.53 -8.02 23.48
C THR A 146 -5.93 -7.47 23.25
N ARG A 147 -6.93 -8.35 23.06
CA ARG A 147 -8.34 -7.98 22.89
C ARG A 147 -8.87 -7.21 24.10
N LEU A 148 -8.67 -7.72 25.32
CA LEU A 148 -9.11 -7.07 26.57
C LEU A 148 -8.48 -5.68 26.75
N ILE A 149 -7.20 -5.51 26.41
CA ILE A 149 -6.54 -4.21 26.50
C ILE A 149 -7.10 -3.23 25.46
N HIS A 150 -7.38 -3.67 24.23
CA HIS A 150 -8.05 -2.82 23.26
C HIS A 150 -9.48 -2.46 23.70
N ASP A 151 -10.24 -3.39 24.27
CA ASP A 151 -11.57 -3.13 24.83
C ASP A 151 -11.50 -2.03 25.90
N TYR A 152 -10.56 -2.15 26.85
CA TYR A 152 -10.33 -1.13 27.87
C TYR A 152 -9.96 0.24 27.28
N LEU A 153 -8.97 0.29 26.38
CA LEU A 153 -8.49 1.52 25.77
C LEU A 153 -9.56 2.21 24.91
N SER A 154 -10.49 1.45 24.33
CA SER A 154 -11.52 1.95 23.40
C SER A 154 -12.66 2.74 24.05
N VAL A 155 -12.78 2.71 25.38
CA VAL A 155 -13.88 3.35 26.12
C VAL A 155 -13.42 4.67 26.74
N ALA A 156 -13.22 4.72 28.06
CA ALA A 156 -12.91 5.96 28.77
C ALA A 156 -11.57 6.58 28.32
N PRO A 157 -10.47 5.83 28.15
CA PRO A 157 -9.21 6.39 27.66
C PRO A 157 -9.33 7.02 26.27
N PHE A 158 -10.11 6.41 25.37
CA PHE A 158 -10.38 6.97 24.05
C PHE A 158 -11.23 8.24 24.14
N ALA A 159 -12.28 8.28 24.97
CA ALA A 159 -13.06 9.50 25.19
C ALA A 159 -12.20 10.66 25.73
N ASP A 160 -11.28 10.37 26.67
CA ASP A 160 -10.33 11.35 27.18
C ASP A 160 -9.38 11.84 26.08
N TYR A 161 -8.90 10.95 25.22
CA TYR A 161 -8.06 11.30 24.08
C TYR A 161 -8.79 12.26 23.12
N ILE A 162 -10.05 11.99 22.77
CA ILE A 162 -10.86 12.84 21.89
C ILE A 162 -11.01 14.26 22.46
N ASN A 163 -11.01 14.41 23.78
CA ASN A 163 -11.10 15.71 24.46
C ASN A 163 -9.72 16.36 24.72
N SER A 164 -8.62 15.76 24.25
CA SER A 164 -7.26 16.23 24.51
C SER A 164 -6.68 17.08 23.38
N MET A 165 -5.58 17.80 23.66
CA MET A 165 -4.82 18.51 22.62
C MET A 165 -4.20 17.58 21.58
N TYR A 166 -4.00 16.29 21.89
CA TYR A 166 -3.45 15.31 20.96
C TYR A 166 -4.43 15.02 19.82
N TYR A 167 -5.73 14.95 20.13
CA TYR A 167 -6.76 14.83 19.09
C TYR A 167 -6.90 16.12 18.28
N ASN A 168 -6.76 17.29 18.90
CA ASN A 168 -6.71 18.56 18.16
C ASN A 168 -5.54 18.58 17.16
N ARG A 169 -4.36 18.09 17.59
CA ARG A 169 -3.20 17.92 16.70
C ARG A 169 -3.46 16.88 15.61
N PHE A 170 -4.17 15.79 15.90
CA PHE A 170 -4.62 14.83 14.88
C PHE A 170 -5.50 15.51 13.82
N LEU A 171 -6.43 16.38 14.22
CA LEU A 171 -7.29 17.10 13.28
C LEU A 171 -6.49 18.07 12.37
N GLN A 172 -5.45 18.73 12.88
CA GLN A 172 -4.54 19.53 12.05
C GLN A 172 -3.79 18.67 11.03
N TRP A 173 -3.31 17.49 11.43
CA TRP A 173 -2.71 16.52 10.50
C TRP A 173 -3.72 16.04 9.45
N LYS A 174 -4.97 15.77 9.87
CA LYS A 174 -6.05 15.37 8.97
C LYS A 174 -6.41 16.49 7.99
N TRP A 175 -6.34 17.74 8.43
CA TRP A 175 -6.54 18.91 7.57
C TRP A 175 -5.45 19.02 6.50
N LEU A 176 -4.18 18.79 6.87
CA LEU A 176 -3.06 18.75 5.93
C LEU A 176 -3.20 17.61 4.92
N GLU A 177 -3.62 16.42 5.37
CA GLU A 177 -3.92 15.28 4.51
C GLU A 177 -4.98 15.65 3.47
N ARG A 178 -6.07 16.31 3.87
CA ARG A 178 -7.18 16.68 2.99
C ARG A 178 -6.90 17.83 2.01
N GLN A 179 -5.69 18.40 1.99
CA GLN A 179 -5.38 19.48 1.07
C GLN A 179 -5.36 19.02 -0.40
N PRO A 180 -5.77 19.88 -1.35
CA PRO A 180 -5.83 19.50 -2.76
C PRO A 180 -4.48 19.02 -3.32
N VAL A 181 -4.51 17.88 -4.01
CA VAL A 181 -3.34 17.31 -4.69
C VAL A 181 -3.35 17.74 -6.14
N THR A 182 -2.23 18.28 -6.63
CA THR A 182 -2.09 18.68 -8.03
C THR A 182 -0.74 18.25 -8.58
N LYS A 183 -0.50 18.45 -9.89
CA LYS A 183 0.84 18.26 -10.48
C LYS A 183 1.95 19.00 -9.75
N ASN A 184 1.63 20.10 -9.06
CA ASN A 184 2.62 20.93 -8.35
C ASN A 184 3.08 20.32 -7.02
N THR A 185 2.39 19.28 -6.52
CA THR A 185 2.78 18.50 -5.34
C THR A 185 4.04 17.68 -5.62
N PHE A 186 4.29 17.31 -6.88
CA PHE A 186 5.34 16.37 -7.27
C PHE A 186 6.42 16.99 -8.14
N ARG A 187 7.62 16.41 -8.10
CA ARG A 187 8.65 16.51 -9.16
C ARG A 187 8.59 15.23 -9.99
N GLN A 188 8.66 15.33 -11.31
CA GLN A 188 8.70 14.16 -12.20
C GLN A 188 10.13 13.85 -12.60
N TYR A 189 10.41 12.56 -12.79
CA TYR A 189 11.67 11.99 -13.25
C TYR A 189 11.43 11.10 -14.47
N ARG A 190 12.38 10.21 -14.79
CA ARG A 190 12.31 9.35 -15.96
C ARG A 190 11.10 8.41 -15.96
N VAL A 191 10.71 8.02 -17.18
CA VAL A 191 9.77 6.92 -17.41
C VAL A 191 10.44 5.60 -16.98
N LEU A 192 9.68 4.79 -16.27
CA LEU A 192 10.07 3.47 -15.76
C LEU A 192 9.50 2.35 -16.65
N GLY A 193 8.31 2.58 -17.22
CA GLY A 193 7.65 1.60 -18.07
C GLY A 193 6.38 2.14 -18.70
N LYS A 194 5.69 1.27 -19.44
CA LYS A 194 4.47 1.58 -20.19
C LYS A 194 3.37 0.60 -19.79
N GLY A 195 2.20 1.13 -19.45
CA GLY A 195 1.00 0.35 -19.15
C GLY A 195 -0.05 0.46 -20.27
N GLY A 196 -1.21 -0.18 -20.09
CA GLY A 196 -2.27 -0.23 -21.10
C GLY A 196 -2.81 1.14 -21.52
N PHE A 197 -2.90 2.09 -20.58
CA PHE A 197 -3.51 3.42 -20.79
C PHE A 197 -2.52 4.60 -20.79
N GLY A 198 -1.22 4.34 -20.66
CA GLY A 198 -0.20 5.40 -20.63
C GLY A 198 1.12 4.90 -20.06
N GLU A 199 1.85 5.80 -19.39
CA GLU A 199 3.19 5.56 -18.89
C GLU A 199 3.24 5.50 -17.36
N VAL A 200 4.30 4.89 -16.83
CA VAL A 200 4.68 4.97 -15.42
C VAL A 200 6.00 5.71 -15.33
N CYS A 201 6.07 6.80 -14.57
CA CYS A 201 7.32 7.53 -14.33
C CYS A 201 7.63 7.61 -12.83
N ALA A 202 8.90 7.75 -12.47
CA ALA A 202 9.23 8.04 -11.07
C ALA A 202 8.84 9.49 -10.74
N CYS A 203 8.38 9.74 -9.52
CA CYS A 203 8.07 11.07 -9.03
C CYS A 203 8.51 11.22 -7.55
N GLN A 204 8.58 12.46 -7.08
CA GLN A 204 8.93 12.77 -5.70
C GLN A 204 7.99 13.82 -5.13
N VAL A 205 7.45 13.59 -3.94
CA VAL A 205 6.66 14.59 -3.21
C VAL A 205 7.59 15.71 -2.78
N ARG A 206 7.26 16.95 -3.17
CA ARG A 206 8.15 18.10 -2.95
C ARG A 206 8.33 18.44 -1.48
N ALA A 207 7.29 18.26 -0.68
CA ALA A 207 7.30 18.61 0.73
C ALA A 207 8.17 17.64 1.54
N THR A 208 7.98 16.34 1.33
CA THR A 208 8.60 15.27 2.14
C THR A 208 9.89 14.72 1.56
N GLY A 209 10.08 14.83 0.24
CA GLY A 209 11.20 14.19 -0.46
C GLY A 209 10.96 12.71 -0.78
N LYS A 210 9.81 12.12 -0.39
CA LYS A 210 9.53 10.70 -0.63
C LYS A 210 9.34 10.40 -2.11
N MET A 211 9.96 9.32 -2.56
CA MET A 211 9.91 8.83 -3.93
C MET A 211 8.71 7.89 -4.14
N TYR A 212 8.07 8.01 -5.30
CA TYR A 212 6.91 7.22 -5.72
C TYR A 212 6.98 6.89 -7.22
N ALA A 213 6.14 5.98 -7.67
CA ALA A 213 5.82 5.76 -9.08
C ALA A 213 4.50 6.46 -9.41
N CYS A 214 4.42 7.16 -10.55
CA CYS A 214 3.22 7.82 -11.03
C CYS A 214 2.72 7.10 -12.29
N LYS A 215 1.68 6.28 -12.16
CA LYS A 215 0.96 5.65 -13.28
C LYS A 215 0.02 6.69 -13.88
N LYS A 216 0.34 7.18 -15.07
CA LYS A 216 -0.46 8.16 -15.81
C LYS A 216 -1.37 7.44 -16.81
N LEU A 217 -2.67 7.63 -16.67
CA LEU A 217 -3.70 7.08 -17.56
C LEU A 217 -4.23 8.22 -18.45
N GLU A 218 -3.92 8.19 -19.74
CA GLU A 218 -4.32 9.24 -20.69
C GLU A 218 -5.85 9.29 -20.86
N LYS A 219 -6.48 10.43 -20.55
CA LYS A 219 -7.95 10.60 -20.57
C LYS A 219 -8.55 10.23 -21.93
N LYS A 220 -7.95 10.69 -23.03
CA LYS A 220 -8.40 10.38 -24.39
C LYS A 220 -8.28 8.89 -24.72
N ARG A 221 -7.27 8.19 -24.17
CA ARG A 221 -7.07 6.75 -24.39
C ARG A 221 -8.05 5.91 -23.61
N ILE A 222 -8.35 6.31 -22.36
CA ILE A 222 -9.42 5.71 -21.55
C ILE A 222 -10.74 5.78 -22.33
N LYS A 223 -11.14 6.98 -22.76
CA LYS A 223 -12.39 7.20 -23.52
C LYS A 223 -12.44 6.39 -24.82
N LYS A 224 -11.35 6.41 -25.60
CA LYS A 224 -11.26 5.63 -26.85
C LYS A 224 -11.46 4.12 -26.63
N ARG A 225 -10.99 3.59 -25.51
CA ARG A 225 -11.03 2.16 -25.18
C ARG A 225 -12.19 1.78 -24.26
N LYS A 226 -13.04 2.73 -23.86
CA LYS A 226 -14.10 2.53 -22.85
C LYS A 226 -13.56 1.91 -21.55
N GLY A 227 -12.41 2.43 -21.09
CA GLY A 227 -11.65 1.90 -19.95
C GLY A 227 -12.00 2.52 -18.59
N GLU A 228 -13.09 3.27 -18.49
CA GLU A 228 -13.47 4.04 -17.30
C GLU A 228 -13.68 3.13 -16.09
N SER A 229 -14.43 2.04 -16.26
CA SER A 229 -14.70 1.07 -15.20
C SER A 229 -13.43 0.39 -14.71
N MET A 230 -12.52 0.03 -15.61
CA MET A 230 -11.24 -0.60 -15.28
C MET A 230 -10.34 0.33 -14.47
N ALA A 231 -10.24 1.60 -14.88
CA ALA A 231 -9.43 2.60 -14.18
C ALA A 231 -10.00 2.93 -12.78
N LEU A 232 -11.33 3.06 -12.66
CA LEU A 232 -11.97 3.30 -11.37
C LEU A 232 -11.82 2.10 -10.43
N ASN A 233 -12.02 0.89 -10.95
CA ASN A 233 -11.89 -0.35 -10.20
C ASN A 233 -10.46 -0.56 -9.67
N GLU A 234 -9.44 -0.35 -10.52
CA GLU A 234 -8.04 -0.42 -10.08
C GLU A 234 -7.78 0.54 -8.91
N LYS A 235 -8.23 1.80 -9.06
CA LYS A 235 -8.09 2.82 -8.02
C LYS A 235 -8.78 2.41 -6.72
N GLN A 236 -10.03 1.94 -6.78
CA GLN A 236 -10.82 1.59 -5.60
C GLN A 236 -10.23 0.40 -4.84
N ILE A 237 -9.74 -0.61 -5.57
CA ILE A 237 -9.07 -1.77 -4.97
C ILE A 237 -7.78 -1.33 -4.28
N LEU A 238 -6.94 -0.55 -4.97
CA LEU A 238 -5.67 -0.05 -4.41
C LEU A 238 -5.86 0.85 -3.18
N GLU A 239 -6.99 1.55 -3.07
CA GLU A 239 -7.32 2.41 -1.93
C GLU A 239 -7.78 1.60 -0.71
N LYS A 240 -8.40 0.43 -0.93
CA LYS A 240 -8.87 -0.48 0.13
C LYS A 240 -7.75 -1.38 0.66
N VAL A 241 -6.89 -1.89 -0.22
CA VAL A 241 -5.87 -2.88 0.13
C VAL A 241 -4.71 -2.24 0.88
N ASN A 242 -4.46 -2.70 2.10
CA ASN A 242 -3.29 -2.35 2.90
C ASN A 242 -2.45 -3.60 3.18
N SER A 243 -1.58 -3.96 2.23
CA SER A 243 -0.69 -5.12 2.35
C SER A 243 0.77 -4.72 2.10
N ARG A 244 1.69 -5.37 2.81
CA ARG A 244 3.14 -5.28 2.53
C ARG A 244 3.51 -5.89 1.18
N PHE A 245 2.69 -6.80 0.65
CA PHE A 245 2.97 -7.57 -0.56
C PHE A 245 2.19 -7.08 -1.79
N VAL A 246 1.48 -5.95 -1.67
CA VAL A 246 0.79 -5.27 -2.77
C VAL A 246 1.27 -3.82 -2.80
N VAL A 247 1.42 -3.24 -4.00
CA VAL A 247 1.76 -1.81 -4.12
C VAL A 247 0.63 -0.96 -3.51
N SER A 248 1.00 0.08 -2.76
CA SER A 248 0.02 0.95 -2.09
C SER A 248 -0.21 2.22 -2.91
N LEU A 249 -1.46 2.66 -3.01
CA LEU A 249 -1.81 3.96 -3.58
C LEU A 249 -1.69 5.04 -2.50
N ALA A 250 -0.84 6.04 -2.72
CA ALA A 250 -0.68 7.17 -1.83
C ALA A 250 -1.46 8.40 -2.27
N TYR A 251 -1.62 8.61 -3.59
CA TYR A 251 -2.38 9.74 -4.12
C TYR A 251 -3.10 9.38 -5.42
N ALA A 252 -4.29 9.91 -5.63
CA ALA A 252 -5.01 9.89 -6.89
C ALA A 252 -5.44 11.31 -7.26
N TYR A 253 -4.98 11.81 -8.40
CA TYR A 253 -5.27 13.17 -8.85
C TYR A 253 -5.37 13.24 -10.37
N GLU A 254 -5.89 14.33 -10.89
CA GLU A 254 -5.95 14.56 -12.33
C GLU A 254 -5.06 15.71 -12.80
N THR A 255 -4.77 15.65 -14.09
CA THR A 255 -4.17 16.73 -14.86
C THR A 255 -5.09 17.06 -16.04
N LYS A 256 -4.67 18.02 -16.88
CA LYS A 256 -5.36 18.33 -18.12
C LYS A 256 -5.57 17.09 -19.01
N ASP A 257 -4.55 16.23 -19.11
CA ASP A 257 -4.52 15.17 -20.12
C ASP A 257 -4.57 13.74 -19.56
N ALA A 258 -4.36 13.57 -18.25
CA ALA A 258 -4.26 12.25 -17.62
C ALA A 258 -4.85 12.20 -16.20
N LEU A 259 -5.32 11.01 -15.81
CA LEU A 259 -5.52 10.62 -14.41
C LEU A 259 -4.21 10.02 -13.88
N CYS A 260 -3.84 10.31 -12.64
CA CYS A 260 -2.56 9.93 -12.05
C CYS A 260 -2.79 9.13 -10.77
N LEU A 261 -2.26 7.91 -10.73
CA LEU A 261 -2.18 7.07 -9.53
C LEU A 261 -0.73 7.07 -9.05
N VAL A 262 -0.50 7.56 -7.84
CA VAL A 262 0.82 7.63 -7.20
C VAL A 262 0.98 6.44 -6.28
N LEU A 263 1.83 5.50 -6.69
CA LEU A 263 1.99 4.16 -6.13
C LEU A 263 3.37 3.99 -5.49
N THR A 264 3.49 3.05 -4.54
CA THR A 264 4.79 2.60 -4.02
C THR A 264 5.81 2.41 -5.15
N LEU A 265 6.96 3.07 -5.04
CA LEU A 265 8.05 2.91 -6.01
C LEU A 265 8.79 1.61 -5.75
N MET A 266 8.84 0.74 -6.76
CA MET A 266 9.52 -0.55 -6.72
C MET A 266 10.76 -0.48 -7.61
N ASN A 267 11.90 -0.19 -6.99
CA ASN A 267 13.12 0.21 -7.66
C ASN A 267 13.94 -0.92 -8.27
N GLY A 268 13.72 -2.15 -7.81
CA GLY A 268 14.41 -3.36 -8.23
C GLY A 268 13.90 -3.93 -9.56
N GLY A 269 12.91 -3.31 -10.22
CA GLY A 269 12.36 -3.79 -11.48
C GLY A 269 11.40 -4.97 -11.32
N ASP A 270 10.94 -5.52 -12.44
CA ASP A 270 9.98 -6.62 -12.49
C ASP A 270 10.64 -8.00 -12.53
N LEU A 271 9.95 -9.05 -12.05
CA LEU A 271 10.49 -10.41 -12.05
C LEU A 271 10.83 -10.92 -13.46
N LYS A 272 10.14 -10.47 -14.51
CA LYS A 272 10.49 -10.87 -15.88
C LYS A 272 11.91 -10.43 -16.24
N PHE A 273 12.31 -9.22 -15.86
CA PHE A 273 13.67 -8.75 -16.06
C PHE A 273 14.66 -9.68 -15.33
N HIS A 274 14.40 -9.98 -14.06
CA HIS A 274 15.24 -10.84 -13.24
C HIS A 274 15.35 -12.27 -13.78
N ILE A 275 14.25 -12.90 -14.18
CA ILE A 275 14.23 -14.29 -14.69
C ILE A 275 15.02 -14.40 -16.00
N TYR A 276 14.92 -13.40 -16.88
CA TYR A 276 15.31 -13.56 -18.28
C TYR A 276 16.54 -12.78 -18.73
N HIS A 277 17.00 -11.81 -17.94
CA HIS A 277 18.07 -10.87 -18.31
C HIS A 277 19.19 -10.79 -17.26
N MET A 278 19.08 -11.47 -16.12
CA MET A 278 20.13 -11.52 -15.09
C MET A 278 20.92 -12.83 -15.12
N GLY A 279 21.66 -13.05 -16.21
CA GLY A 279 22.52 -14.24 -16.36
C GLY A 279 21.80 -15.42 -17.03
N GLU A 280 21.98 -16.62 -16.48
CA GLU A 280 21.22 -17.80 -16.91
C GLU A 280 19.74 -17.63 -16.56
N ALA A 281 18.84 -18.13 -17.42
CA ALA A 281 17.42 -17.99 -17.19
C ALA A 281 16.96 -18.82 -15.97
N GLY A 282 16.10 -18.21 -15.17
CA GLY A 282 15.59 -18.79 -13.92
C GLY A 282 16.39 -18.35 -12.69
N PHE A 283 16.02 -18.89 -11.54
CA PHE A 283 16.60 -18.62 -10.22
C PHE A 283 17.00 -19.91 -9.54
N GLU A 284 17.92 -19.79 -8.57
CA GLU A 284 18.07 -20.82 -7.55
C GLU A 284 16.76 -21.03 -6.78
N GLU A 285 16.44 -22.29 -6.46
CA GLU A 285 15.19 -22.68 -5.80
C GLU A 285 14.92 -21.86 -4.53
N LYS A 286 15.95 -21.59 -3.71
CA LYS A 286 15.82 -20.78 -2.49
C LYS A 286 15.24 -19.39 -2.76
N ARG A 287 15.60 -18.76 -3.88
CA ARG A 287 15.07 -17.44 -4.28
C ARG A 287 13.63 -17.55 -4.77
N ALA A 288 13.34 -18.56 -5.60
CA ALA A 288 11.98 -18.81 -6.10
C ALA A 288 11.01 -19.13 -4.95
N VAL A 289 11.39 -19.98 -3.99
CA VAL A 289 10.60 -20.34 -2.81
C VAL A 289 10.34 -19.11 -1.93
N PHE A 290 11.33 -18.25 -1.71
CA PHE A 290 11.14 -17.02 -0.92
C PHE A 290 10.10 -16.10 -1.57
N TYR A 291 10.21 -15.85 -2.88
CA TYR A 291 9.23 -15.03 -3.59
C TYR A 291 7.85 -15.69 -3.63
N SER A 292 7.75 -17.00 -3.82
CA SER A 292 6.46 -17.71 -3.74
C SER A 292 5.80 -17.59 -2.36
N ALA A 293 6.59 -17.58 -1.29
CA ALA A 293 6.07 -17.36 0.06
C ALA A 293 5.52 -15.93 0.25
N GLU A 294 6.19 -14.91 -0.30
CA GLU A 294 5.71 -13.52 -0.29
C GLU A 294 4.44 -13.36 -1.14
N LEU A 295 4.40 -13.98 -2.32
CA LEU A 295 3.21 -13.99 -3.19
C LEU A 295 2.03 -14.67 -2.52
N ALA A 296 2.24 -15.81 -1.85
CA ALA A 296 1.19 -16.48 -1.10
C ALA A 296 0.59 -15.58 -0.01
N CYS A 297 1.41 -14.73 0.64
CA CYS A 297 0.92 -13.73 1.58
C CYS A 297 0.15 -12.59 0.89
N GLY A 298 0.64 -12.10 -0.26
CA GLY A 298 -0.06 -11.07 -1.03
C GLY A 298 -1.40 -11.53 -1.57
N LEU A 299 -1.49 -12.76 -2.07
CA LEU A 299 -2.74 -13.38 -2.51
C LEU A 299 -3.69 -13.58 -1.33
N GLU A 300 -3.20 -14.08 -0.19
CA GLU A 300 -4.00 -14.20 1.03
C GLU A 300 -4.61 -12.86 1.47
N ASP A 301 -3.83 -11.78 1.43
CA ASP A 301 -4.31 -10.45 1.82
C ASP A 301 -5.38 -9.93 0.84
N LEU A 302 -5.24 -10.18 -0.46
CA LEU A 302 -6.27 -9.85 -1.46
C LEU A 302 -7.53 -10.70 -1.26
N HIS A 303 -7.38 -12.01 -1.07
CA HIS A 303 -8.49 -12.94 -0.90
C HIS A 303 -9.25 -12.68 0.40
N ARG A 304 -8.56 -12.26 1.48
CA ARG A 304 -9.20 -11.83 2.74
C ARG A 304 -10.10 -10.61 2.53
N GLU A 305 -9.72 -9.72 1.63
CA GLU A 305 -10.54 -8.58 1.18
C GLU A 305 -11.55 -8.96 0.09
N ARG A 306 -11.74 -10.26 -0.16
CA ARG A 306 -12.62 -10.83 -1.18
C ARG A 306 -12.27 -10.38 -2.60
N ILE A 307 -11.00 -10.11 -2.88
CA ILE A 307 -10.53 -9.66 -4.21
C ILE A 307 -9.75 -10.80 -4.86
N VAL A 308 -10.15 -11.20 -6.08
CA VAL A 308 -9.35 -12.09 -6.94
C VAL A 308 -8.52 -11.24 -7.91
N TYR A 309 -7.24 -11.57 -8.08
CA TYR A 309 -6.27 -10.74 -8.79
C TYR A 309 -6.28 -10.96 -10.32
N ARG A 310 -6.31 -12.22 -10.77
CA ARG A 310 -6.50 -12.67 -12.17
C ARG A 310 -5.40 -12.31 -13.19
N ASP A 311 -4.29 -11.69 -12.77
CA ASP A 311 -3.19 -11.35 -13.69
C ASP A 311 -1.81 -11.52 -13.04
N LEU A 312 -1.63 -12.58 -12.25
CA LEU A 312 -0.33 -12.95 -11.69
C LEU A 312 0.59 -13.50 -12.78
N LYS A 313 1.71 -12.80 -12.98
CA LYS A 313 2.76 -13.09 -13.97
C LYS A 313 4.04 -12.32 -13.62
N PRO A 314 5.22 -12.68 -14.18
CA PRO A 314 6.49 -12.05 -13.84
C PRO A 314 6.53 -10.53 -14.06
N GLU A 315 5.84 -10.01 -15.08
CA GLU A 315 5.78 -8.56 -15.36
C GLU A 315 5.15 -7.74 -14.24
N ASN A 316 4.21 -8.33 -13.49
CA ASN A 316 3.41 -7.62 -12.50
C ASN A 316 3.98 -7.74 -11.08
N ILE A 317 5.08 -8.46 -10.89
CA ILE A 317 5.74 -8.62 -9.59
C ILE A 317 7.01 -7.79 -9.58
N LEU A 318 7.04 -6.79 -8.70
CA LEU A 318 8.10 -5.79 -8.66
C LEU A 318 8.92 -5.91 -7.38
N LEU A 319 10.22 -5.62 -7.45
CA LEU A 319 11.14 -5.66 -6.31
C LEU A 319 11.39 -4.27 -5.73
N ASP A 320 11.48 -4.17 -4.40
CA ASP A 320 11.97 -2.97 -3.71
C ASP A 320 13.50 -2.97 -3.55
N ASP A 321 14.05 -1.91 -2.97
CA ASP A 321 15.50 -1.74 -2.76
C ASP A 321 16.12 -2.80 -1.81
N HIS A 322 15.31 -3.47 -0.99
CA HIS A 322 15.75 -4.52 -0.07
C HIS A 322 15.59 -5.93 -0.67
N GLY A 323 14.99 -6.02 -1.87
CA GLY A 323 14.76 -7.27 -2.59
C GLY A 323 13.47 -7.98 -2.27
N HIS A 324 12.57 -7.34 -1.52
CA HIS A 324 11.21 -7.85 -1.27
C HIS A 324 10.30 -7.55 -2.46
N ILE A 325 9.35 -8.44 -2.73
CA ILE A 325 8.44 -8.28 -3.86
C ILE A 325 7.07 -7.73 -3.46
N ARG A 326 6.41 -7.07 -4.42
CA ARG A 326 4.99 -6.70 -4.35
C ARG A 326 4.26 -6.98 -5.65
N ILE A 327 3.02 -7.40 -5.51
CA ILE A 327 2.03 -7.47 -6.60
C ILE A 327 1.66 -6.05 -7.03
N SER A 328 1.64 -5.82 -8.34
CA SER A 328 1.30 -4.53 -8.97
C SER A 328 0.24 -4.71 -10.07
N ASP A 329 -0.21 -3.60 -10.67
CA ASP A 329 -1.22 -3.58 -11.76
C ASP A 329 -2.52 -4.36 -11.46
N LEU A 330 -3.41 -3.76 -10.67
CA LEU A 330 -4.67 -4.40 -10.24
C LEU A 330 -5.83 -4.12 -11.22
N GLY A 331 -5.52 -3.76 -12.47
CA GLY A 331 -6.53 -3.42 -13.48
C GLY A 331 -7.52 -4.54 -13.81
N LEU A 332 -7.11 -5.80 -13.66
CA LEU A 332 -7.97 -6.97 -13.87
C LEU A 332 -8.52 -7.57 -12.56
N ALA A 333 -8.12 -7.06 -11.41
CA ALA A 333 -8.61 -7.55 -10.13
C ALA A 333 -10.11 -7.24 -9.98
N VAL A 334 -10.84 -8.03 -9.21
CA VAL A 334 -12.28 -7.81 -8.98
C VAL A 334 -12.70 -8.33 -7.61
N HIS A 335 -13.65 -7.64 -7.01
CA HIS A 335 -14.30 -8.11 -5.79
C HIS A 335 -15.26 -9.27 -6.10
N VAL A 336 -15.13 -10.36 -5.36
CA VAL A 336 -16.00 -11.54 -5.39
C VAL A 336 -16.98 -11.40 -4.23
N PRO A 337 -18.28 -11.14 -4.47
CA PRO A 337 -19.26 -11.06 -3.40
C PRO A 337 -19.26 -12.31 -2.53
N GLU A 338 -19.64 -12.17 -1.27
CA GLU A 338 -19.69 -13.29 -0.33
C GLU A 338 -20.66 -14.36 -0.83
N GLU A 339 -20.28 -15.63 -0.67
CA GLU A 339 -21.03 -16.81 -1.17
C GLU A 339 -21.31 -16.86 -2.69
N GLU A 340 -20.83 -15.89 -3.46
CA GLU A 340 -21.01 -15.84 -4.91
C GLU A 340 -19.76 -16.28 -5.68
N THR A 341 -19.99 -16.61 -6.95
CA THR A 341 -18.94 -16.87 -7.95
C THR A 341 -19.03 -15.85 -9.07
N ILE A 342 -17.88 -15.51 -9.65
CA ILE A 342 -17.83 -14.63 -10.81
C ILE A 342 -17.58 -15.44 -12.08
N LYS A 343 -17.86 -14.83 -13.23
CA LYS A 343 -17.56 -15.37 -14.55
C LYS A 343 -16.83 -14.31 -15.36
N GLY A 344 -15.71 -14.67 -15.98
CA GLY A 344 -14.98 -13.77 -16.85
C GLY A 344 -13.71 -14.38 -17.40
N ARG A 345 -13.57 -14.36 -18.73
CA ARG A 345 -12.39 -14.85 -19.44
C ARG A 345 -11.37 -13.73 -19.64
N VAL A 346 -10.64 -13.42 -18.58
CA VAL A 346 -9.62 -12.34 -18.54
C VAL A 346 -8.32 -12.86 -17.95
N GLY A 347 -7.21 -12.19 -18.27
CA GLY A 347 -5.87 -12.56 -17.82
C GLY A 347 -4.92 -12.73 -19.01
N THR A 348 -3.68 -13.10 -18.69
CA THR A 348 -2.61 -13.29 -19.69
C THR A 348 -2.57 -14.75 -20.16
N VAL A 349 -2.49 -14.95 -21.48
CA VAL A 349 -2.37 -16.29 -22.09
C VAL A 349 -1.14 -17.01 -21.51
N GLY A 350 -1.31 -18.28 -21.14
CA GLY A 350 -0.30 -19.08 -20.44
C GLY A 350 -0.41 -19.05 -18.91
N TYR A 351 -1.03 -18.01 -18.33
CA TYR A 351 -1.26 -17.88 -16.89
C TYR A 351 -2.74 -18.00 -16.50
N MET A 352 -3.66 -17.87 -17.46
CA MET A 352 -5.08 -18.15 -17.22
C MET A 352 -5.28 -19.62 -16.86
N ALA A 353 -5.92 -19.88 -15.73
CA ALA A 353 -6.26 -21.22 -15.28
C ALA A 353 -7.25 -21.93 -16.22
N PRO A 354 -7.32 -23.28 -16.22
CA PRO A 354 -8.22 -24.04 -17.09
C PRO A 354 -9.68 -23.60 -17.02
N GLU A 355 -10.22 -23.35 -15.83
CA GLU A 355 -11.59 -22.89 -15.62
C GLU A 355 -11.85 -21.49 -16.22
N VAL A 356 -10.83 -20.62 -16.24
CA VAL A 356 -10.90 -19.30 -16.89
C VAL A 356 -10.92 -19.45 -18.41
N VAL A 357 -10.06 -20.33 -18.95
CA VAL A 357 -9.98 -20.62 -20.39
C VAL A 357 -11.29 -21.22 -20.91
N LYS A 358 -11.88 -22.14 -20.14
CA LYS A 358 -13.19 -22.78 -20.39
C LYS A 358 -14.37 -21.83 -20.15
N ASN A 359 -14.12 -20.64 -19.61
CA ASN A 359 -15.14 -19.64 -19.28
C ASN A 359 -16.17 -20.21 -18.29
N GLU A 360 -15.69 -20.88 -17.25
CA GLU A 360 -16.46 -21.39 -16.12
C GLU A 360 -16.57 -20.32 -15.02
N ARG A 361 -17.36 -20.62 -13.98
CA ARG A 361 -17.47 -19.76 -12.79
C ARG A 361 -16.35 -20.10 -11.81
N TYR A 362 -15.81 -19.09 -11.15
CA TYR A 362 -14.70 -19.25 -10.20
C TYR A 362 -14.75 -18.20 -9.08
N THR A 363 -13.95 -18.44 -8.04
CA THR A 363 -13.66 -17.49 -6.95
C THR A 363 -12.19 -17.08 -7.01
N PHE A 364 -11.32 -17.74 -6.26
CA PHE A 364 -9.91 -17.40 -6.08
C PHE A 364 -8.94 -18.40 -6.72
N SER A 365 -9.45 -19.55 -7.18
CA SER A 365 -8.66 -20.62 -7.79
C SER A 365 -7.72 -20.19 -8.93
N PRO A 366 -8.02 -19.16 -9.75
CA PRO A 366 -7.10 -18.75 -10.81
C PRO A 366 -5.78 -18.16 -10.28
N ASP A 367 -5.80 -17.55 -9.10
CA ASP A 367 -4.59 -16.93 -8.53
C ASP A 367 -3.60 -17.99 -8.04
N TRP A 368 -4.09 -19.09 -7.44
CA TRP A 368 -3.25 -20.21 -7.02
C TRP A 368 -2.65 -20.97 -8.20
N TRP A 369 -3.42 -21.14 -9.28
CA TRP A 369 -2.88 -21.67 -10.54
C TRP A 369 -1.74 -20.80 -11.06
N ALA A 370 -1.95 -19.48 -11.11
CA ALA A 370 -0.94 -18.56 -11.61
C ALA A 370 0.31 -18.49 -10.71
N LEU A 371 0.17 -18.74 -9.39
CA LEU A 371 1.30 -18.93 -8.49
C LEU A 371 2.11 -20.18 -8.87
N GLY A 372 1.44 -21.28 -9.24
CA GLY A 372 2.09 -22.48 -9.77
C GLY A 372 2.86 -22.21 -11.07
N CYS A 373 2.25 -21.49 -12.01
CA CYS A 373 2.92 -21.06 -13.25
C CYS A 373 4.17 -20.22 -12.95
N LEU A 374 4.06 -19.28 -12.01
CA LEU A 374 5.14 -18.35 -11.70
C LEU A 374 6.29 -19.04 -10.93
N LEU A 375 5.98 -19.96 -10.00
CA LEU A 375 7.00 -20.79 -9.35
C LEU A 375 7.75 -21.65 -10.36
N TYR A 376 7.03 -22.29 -11.28
CA TYR A 376 7.62 -23.07 -12.36
C TYR A 376 8.58 -22.21 -13.18
N GLU A 377 8.13 -21.05 -13.65
CA GLU A 377 8.92 -20.17 -14.52
C GLU A 377 10.13 -19.55 -13.81
N MET A 378 10.02 -19.28 -12.51
CA MET A 378 11.14 -18.85 -11.69
C MET A 378 12.23 -19.92 -11.58
N ILE A 379 11.90 -21.21 -11.50
CA ILE A 379 12.90 -22.29 -11.39
C ILE A 379 13.43 -22.68 -12.77
N GLU A 380 12.53 -22.97 -13.70
CA GLU A 380 12.88 -23.50 -15.02
C GLU A 380 13.51 -22.42 -15.93
N GLY A 381 13.11 -21.15 -15.76
CA GLY A 381 13.50 -20.06 -16.66
C GLY A 381 12.70 -20.01 -17.96
N GLN A 382 11.52 -20.63 -18.00
CA GLN A 382 10.54 -20.57 -19.08
C GLN A 382 9.13 -20.92 -18.55
N SER A 383 8.09 -20.44 -19.24
CA SER A 383 6.69 -20.76 -18.89
C SER A 383 6.37 -22.25 -19.13
N PRO A 384 5.55 -22.89 -18.27
CA PRO A 384 5.20 -24.31 -18.40
C PRO A 384 4.44 -24.65 -19.70
N PHE A 385 3.72 -23.67 -20.27
CA PHE A 385 2.88 -23.88 -21.47
C PHE A 385 3.30 -23.04 -22.67
N GLN A 386 4.37 -22.24 -22.53
CA GLN A 386 4.86 -21.37 -23.60
C GLN A 386 6.39 -21.26 -23.62
N GLN A 387 7.01 -21.96 -24.56
CA GLN A 387 8.46 -21.88 -24.76
C GLN A 387 8.89 -20.50 -25.26
N ARG A 388 9.99 -19.98 -24.68
CA ARG A 388 10.56 -18.67 -25.05
C ARG A 388 10.97 -18.65 -26.52
N LYS A 389 10.74 -17.52 -27.20
CA LYS A 389 11.03 -17.25 -28.64
C LYS A 389 10.22 -18.06 -29.66
N LYS A 390 9.42 -19.05 -29.24
CA LYS A 390 8.47 -19.72 -30.14
C LYS A 390 7.16 -18.92 -30.20
N LYS A 391 6.79 -18.47 -31.40
CA LYS A 391 5.47 -17.89 -31.65
C LYS A 391 4.46 -19.03 -31.75
N ILE A 392 3.83 -19.35 -30.63
CA ILE A 392 2.73 -20.30 -30.54
C ILE A 392 1.41 -19.51 -30.64
N LYS A 393 0.41 -20.03 -31.35
CA LYS A 393 -0.90 -19.36 -31.41
C LYS A 393 -1.58 -19.43 -30.06
N ARG A 394 -2.45 -18.46 -29.79
CA ARG A 394 -3.18 -18.38 -28.51
C ARG A 394 -3.98 -19.66 -28.24
N GLU A 395 -4.66 -20.17 -29.26
CA GLU A 395 -5.53 -21.34 -29.16
C GLU A 395 -4.73 -22.61 -28.81
N ASP A 396 -3.50 -22.70 -29.29
CA ASP A 396 -2.59 -23.82 -29.00
C ASP A 396 -2.13 -23.79 -27.55
N VAL A 397 -1.74 -22.61 -27.03
CA VAL A 397 -1.37 -22.45 -25.60
C VAL A 397 -2.56 -22.77 -24.70
N GLU A 398 -3.75 -22.29 -25.05
CA GLU A 398 -4.98 -22.58 -24.32
C GLU A 398 -5.33 -24.09 -24.33
N ARG A 399 -5.01 -24.81 -25.40
CA ARG A 399 -5.12 -26.28 -25.45
C ARG A 399 -4.10 -26.95 -24.52
N LEU A 400 -2.84 -26.51 -24.53
CA LEU A 400 -1.81 -27.05 -23.64
C LEU A 400 -2.21 -26.90 -22.16
N VAL A 401 -2.68 -25.71 -21.78
CA VAL A 401 -3.18 -25.44 -20.41
C VAL A 401 -4.28 -26.43 -20.01
N ARG A 402 -5.22 -26.73 -20.91
CA ARG A 402 -6.35 -27.64 -20.60
C ARG A 402 -5.97 -29.12 -20.59
N ASP A 403 -5.09 -29.53 -21.49
CA ASP A 403 -5.02 -30.94 -21.89
C ASP A 403 -3.65 -31.59 -21.62
N VAL A 404 -2.60 -30.79 -21.39
CA VAL A 404 -1.21 -31.29 -21.29
C VAL A 404 -0.66 -31.01 -19.89
N GLU A 405 -0.10 -32.04 -19.26
CA GLU A 405 0.65 -31.89 -18.00
C GLU A 405 2.01 -31.23 -18.27
N GLU A 406 2.47 -30.43 -17.32
CA GLU A 406 3.75 -29.77 -17.38
C GLU A 406 4.92 -30.74 -17.14
N GLU A 407 6.03 -30.50 -17.84
CA GLU A 407 7.26 -31.28 -17.71
C GLU A 407 8.25 -30.58 -16.77
N TYR A 408 9.02 -31.34 -15.99
CA TYR A 408 9.96 -30.78 -15.01
C TYR A 408 11.39 -31.23 -15.32
N SER A 409 12.32 -30.29 -15.42
CA SER A 409 13.75 -30.59 -15.54
C SER A 409 14.36 -31.02 -14.20
N ASP A 410 15.67 -31.30 -14.21
CA ASP A 410 16.49 -31.57 -13.04
C ASP A 410 16.72 -30.34 -12.14
N LYS A 411 16.25 -29.15 -12.55
CA LYS A 411 16.28 -27.93 -11.72
C LYS A 411 15.33 -27.97 -10.53
N PHE A 412 14.33 -28.86 -10.53
CA PHE A 412 13.33 -28.95 -9.48
C PHE A 412 13.71 -30.00 -8.43
N SER A 413 13.72 -29.61 -7.15
CA SER A 413 13.64 -30.59 -6.07
C SER A 413 12.30 -31.32 -6.06
N GLU A 414 12.23 -32.46 -5.37
CA GLU A 414 10.97 -33.19 -5.18
C GLU A 414 9.90 -32.33 -4.49
N ASP A 415 10.29 -31.54 -3.49
CA ASP A 415 9.38 -30.62 -2.79
C ASP A 415 8.90 -29.49 -3.73
N ALA A 416 9.77 -28.94 -4.58
CA ALA A 416 9.40 -27.88 -5.53
C ALA A 416 8.46 -28.40 -6.63
N LYS A 417 8.77 -29.57 -7.18
CA LYS A 417 7.93 -30.28 -8.16
C LYS A 417 6.57 -30.63 -7.55
N SER A 418 6.55 -31.12 -6.30
CA SER A 418 5.32 -31.43 -5.58
C SER A 418 4.42 -30.20 -5.44
N LEU A 419 4.96 -29.07 -4.95
CA LEU A 419 4.19 -27.83 -4.83
C LEU A 419 3.65 -27.35 -6.18
N CYS A 420 4.49 -27.33 -7.22
CA CYS A 420 4.08 -26.92 -8.57
C CYS A 420 2.92 -27.78 -9.08
N LYS A 421 3.01 -29.10 -8.98
CA LYS A 421 1.94 -30.01 -9.42
C LYS A 421 0.63 -29.78 -8.68
N MET A 422 0.70 -29.57 -7.36
CA MET A 422 -0.50 -29.33 -6.54
C MET A 422 -1.17 -27.99 -6.86
N LEU A 423 -0.39 -26.95 -7.18
CA LEU A 423 -0.91 -25.64 -7.64
C LEU A 423 -1.40 -25.68 -9.09
N LEU A 424 -0.78 -26.50 -9.95
CA LEU A 424 -1.12 -26.70 -11.37
C LEU A 424 -2.13 -27.85 -11.58
N ALA A 425 -2.81 -28.30 -10.52
CA ALA A 425 -3.94 -29.21 -10.67
C ALA A 425 -5.01 -28.55 -11.55
N LYS A 426 -5.39 -29.25 -12.62
CA LYS A 426 -6.29 -28.69 -13.65
C LYS A 426 -7.71 -28.54 -13.11
N GLU A 427 -8.14 -29.45 -12.25
CA GLU A 427 -9.42 -29.37 -11.55
C GLU A 427 -9.31 -28.43 -10.35
N PRO A 428 -10.12 -27.34 -10.28
CA PRO A 428 -10.00 -26.36 -9.20
C PRO A 428 -10.23 -26.92 -7.80
N SER A 429 -11.11 -27.92 -7.64
CA SER A 429 -11.42 -28.53 -6.34
C SER A 429 -10.28 -29.40 -5.78
N GLU A 430 -9.37 -29.86 -6.64
CA GLU A 430 -8.18 -30.64 -6.26
C GLU A 430 -6.95 -29.73 -6.07
N ARG A 431 -7.03 -28.47 -6.50
CA ARG A 431 -5.92 -27.53 -6.49
C ARG A 431 -5.60 -27.03 -5.09
N LEU A 432 -4.32 -27.03 -4.75
CA LEU A 432 -3.84 -26.43 -3.50
C LEU A 432 -4.15 -24.93 -3.47
N GLY A 433 -4.61 -24.46 -2.33
CA GLY A 433 -5.23 -23.15 -2.12
C GLY A 433 -6.76 -23.14 -2.26
N CYS A 434 -7.39 -24.26 -2.66
CA CYS A 434 -8.82 -24.33 -2.99
C CYS A 434 -9.57 -25.41 -2.20
N GLN A 435 -8.94 -26.10 -1.25
CA GLN A 435 -9.53 -27.24 -0.53
C GLN A 435 -10.27 -26.86 0.76
N GLY A 436 -10.35 -25.56 1.05
CA GLY A 436 -11.15 -25.00 2.15
C GLY A 436 -10.35 -24.11 3.10
N GLU A 437 -9.02 -24.22 3.12
CA GLU A 437 -8.15 -23.47 4.04
C GLU A 437 -7.34 -22.36 3.35
N GLY A 438 -7.48 -22.23 2.03
CA GLY A 438 -6.95 -21.11 1.25
C GLY A 438 -5.43 -21.03 1.32
N ALA A 439 -4.88 -19.90 1.77
CA ALA A 439 -3.43 -19.76 1.88
C ALA A 439 -2.81 -20.66 2.96
N THR A 440 -3.59 -21.14 3.93
CA THR A 440 -3.07 -21.95 5.05
C THR A 440 -2.52 -23.29 4.55
N GLU A 441 -3.26 -24.00 3.70
CA GLU A 441 -2.80 -25.25 3.08
C GLU A 441 -1.57 -25.04 2.19
N VAL A 442 -1.49 -23.94 1.43
CA VAL A 442 -0.31 -23.60 0.61
C VAL A 442 0.92 -23.40 1.49
N LYS A 443 0.78 -22.66 2.60
CA LYS A 443 1.87 -22.35 3.52
C LYS A 443 2.33 -23.54 4.36
N ALA A 444 1.46 -24.54 4.54
CA ALA A 444 1.78 -25.78 5.22
C ALA A 444 2.63 -26.75 4.37
N HIS A 445 2.78 -26.49 3.07
CA HIS A 445 3.55 -27.35 2.17
C HIS A 445 5.03 -27.50 2.63
N PRO A 446 5.63 -28.71 2.62
CA PRO A 446 6.98 -28.97 3.14
C PRO A 446 8.10 -28.08 2.58
N ILE A 447 7.97 -27.60 1.34
CA ILE A 447 8.91 -26.65 0.73
C ILE A 447 9.12 -25.37 1.57
N PHE A 448 8.11 -24.96 2.34
CA PHE A 448 8.15 -23.75 3.18
C PHE A 448 8.56 -24.03 4.63
N ARG A 449 9.01 -25.24 4.98
CA ARG A 449 9.38 -25.61 6.37
C ARG A 449 10.38 -24.66 7.05
N SER A 450 11.23 -24.00 6.27
CA SER A 450 12.24 -23.04 6.76
C SER A 450 11.73 -21.59 6.83
N ILE A 451 10.50 -21.31 6.39
CA ILE A 451 9.91 -19.98 6.33
C ILE A 451 8.94 -19.79 7.50
N ASN A 452 9.31 -18.92 8.44
CA ASN A 452 8.36 -18.45 9.45
C ASN A 452 7.48 -17.33 8.86
N PHE A 453 6.24 -17.66 8.48
CA PHE A 453 5.33 -16.73 7.82
C PHE A 453 4.93 -15.51 8.66
N LYS A 454 4.89 -15.59 10.00
CA LYS A 454 4.65 -14.39 10.83
C LYS A 454 5.81 -13.40 10.70
N ARG A 455 7.05 -13.90 10.73
CA ARG A 455 8.25 -13.08 10.51
C ARG A 455 8.34 -12.55 9.08
N LEU A 456 7.94 -13.34 8.08
CA LEU A 456 7.85 -12.88 6.70
C LEU A 456 6.85 -11.73 6.56
N LYS A 457 5.61 -11.91 7.07
CA LYS A 457 4.57 -10.87 7.09
C LYS A 457 5.02 -9.61 7.82
N ALA A 458 5.81 -9.73 8.87
CA ALA A 458 6.39 -8.62 9.62
C ALA A 458 7.61 -7.96 8.94
N GLY A 459 8.11 -8.49 7.81
CA GLY A 459 9.30 -7.97 7.13
C GLY A 459 10.59 -8.21 7.91
N ARG A 460 10.65 -9.28 8.71
CA ARG A 460 11.79 -9.64 9.58
C ARG A 460 12.73 -10.67 8.94
N LEU A 461 12.38 -11.22 7.78
CA LEU A 461 13.25 -12.12 7.02
C LEU A 461 13.99 -11.32 5.96
N LYS A 462 15.29 -11.57 5.81
CA LYS A 462 16.11 -10.95 4.76
C LYS A 462 15.85 -11.66 3.42
N ALA A 463 15.59 -10.90 2.36
CA ALA A 463 15.48 -11.45 1.02
C ALA A 463 16.79 -12.11 0.57
N PRO A 464 16.73 -13.23 -0.19
CA PRO A 464 17.93 -13.95 -0.65
C PRO A 464 18.72 -13.20 -1.73
N PHE A 465 18.11 -12.19 -2.35
CA PHE A 465 18.73 -11.32 -3.34
C PHE A 465 18.39 -9.86 -3.01
N THR A 466 19.38 -8.98 -3.09
CA THR A 466 19.20 -7.53 -2.92
C THR A 466 19.64 -6.83 -4.20
N PRO A 467 18.78 -6.00 -4.82
CA PRO A 467 19.16 -5.22 -6.00
C PRO A 467 20.32 -4.25 -5.69
N ASP A 468 21.14 -3.97 -6.70
CA ASP A 468 22.18 -2.94 -6.62
C ASP A 468 21.52 -1.54 -6.62
N PRO A 469 21.71 -0.71 -5.58
CA PRO A 469 21.12 0.62 -5.50
C PRO A 469 21.60 1.57 -6.62
N GLN A 470 22.75 1.31 -7.24
CA GLN A 470 23.30 2.09 -8.35
C GLN A 470 22.79 1.62 -9.72
N ALA A 471 22.06 0.51 -9.76
CA ALA A 471 21.49 -0.04 -10.98
C ALA A 471 20.05 0.44 -11.23
N ILE A 472 19.69 0.52 -12.51
CA ILE A 472 18.32 0.79 -12.96
C ILE A 472 17.82 -0.44 -13.70
N TYR A 473 16.91 -1.16 -13.06
CA TYR A 473 16.34 -2.42 -13.54
C TYR A 473 15.13 -2.18 -14.45
N CYS A 474 15.29 -1.33 -15.47
CA CYS A 474 14.28 -1.14 -16.50
C CYS A 474 14.93 -0.81 -17.86
N LYS A 475 14.13 -0.87 -18.93
CA LYS A 475 14.61 -0.52 -20.27
C LYS A 475 15.04 0.94 -20.37
N ASP A 476 15.93 1.23 -21.31
CA ASP A 476 16.30 2.61 -21.64
C ASP A 476 15.09 3.42 -22.09
N VAL A 477 15.05 4.72 -21.79
CA VAL A 477 13.87 5.57 -22.04
C VAL A 477 13.42 5.51 -23.51
N LEU A 478 14.38 5.39 -24.42
CA LEU A 478 14.14 5.34 -25.86
C LEU A 478 13.62 3.99 -26.35
N ASP A 479 13.91 2.90 -25.61
CA ASP A 479 13.41 1.54 -25.90
C ASP A 479 12.01 1.30 -25.34
N ILE A 480 11.50 2.24 -24.53
CA ILE A 480 10.12 2.24 -24.08
C ILE A 480 9.26 2.75 -25.23
N GLU A 481 8.57 1.83 -25.89
CA GLU A 481 7.71 2.13 -27.04
C GLU A 481 6.78 3.32 -26.77
N GLN A 482 6.82 4.34 -27.63
CA GLN A 482 5.87 5.45 -27.51
C GLN A 482 4.47 5.03 -28.00
N PHE A 483 3.44 5.60 -27.39
CA PHE A 483 2.10 5.46 -27.92
C PHE A 483 1.87 6.42 -29.08
N SER A 484 1.11 5.96 -30.09
CA SER A 484 0.53 6.88 -31.05
C SER A 484 -0.46 7.83 -30.36
N THR A 485 -0.40 9.11 -30.73
CA THR A 485 -1.32 10.15 -30.23
C THR A 485 -2.75 9.80 -30.61
N VAL A 486 -3.67 9.89 -29.64
CA VAL A 486 -5.10 9.65 -29.90
C VAL A 486 -5.70 10.87 -30.59
N LYS A 487 -6.03 10.72 -31.89
CA LYS A 487 -6.75 11.73 -32.70
C LYS A 487 -8.25 11.41 -32.76
N GLY A 488 -9.07 12.44 -32.97
CA GLY A 488 -10.52 12.31 -33.17
C GLY A 488 -11.32 11.98 -31.91
N VAL A 489 -10.77 12.24 -30.72
CA VAL A 489 -11.46 12.06 -29.44
C VAL A 489 -11.45 13.38 -28.69
N GLU A 490 -12.64 13.91 -28.44
CA GLU A 490 -12.89 15.08 -27.62
C GLU A 490 -13.43 14.65 -26.26
N LEU A 491 -13.03 15.37 -25.21
CA LEU A 491 -13.54 15.14 -23.85
C LEU A 491 -14.80 16.01 -23.69
N GLU A 492 -15.85 15.42 -23.12
CA GLU A 492 -17.16 16.04 -22.91
C GLU A 492 -17.40 16.26 -21.41
N PRO A 493 -18.27 17.20 -21.01
CA PRO A 493 -18.56 17.47 -19.58
C PRO A 493 -19.02 16.24 -18.78
N LYS A 494 -19.66 15.26 -19.44
CA LYS A 494 -20.06 14.01 -18.77
C LYS A 494 -18.87 13.19 -18.26
N ASP A 495 -17.70 13.34 -18.91
CA ASP A 495 -16.48 12.63 -18.56
C ASP A 495 -15.89 13.17 -17.23
N ASP A 496 -16.17 14.42 -16.88
CA ASP A 496 -15.68 15.06 -15.64
C ASP A 496 -16.22 14.37 -14.38
N SER A 497 -17.46 13.88 -14.44
CA SER A 497 -18.06 13.11 -13.34
C SER A 497 -17.25 11.85 -12.99
N PHE A 498 -16.64 11.21 -13.99
CA PHE A 498 -15.76 10.06 -13.81
C PHE A 498 -14.38 10.51 -13.28
N TYR A 499 -13.82 11.61 -13.80
CA TYR A 499 -12.53 12.11 -13.34
C TYR A 499 -12.54 12.52 -11.86
N CYS A 500 -13.62 13.14 -11.39
CA CYS A 500 -13.83 13.47 -9.98
C CYS A 500 -13.88 12.23 -9.08
N LYS A 501 -14.47 11.13 -9.54
CA LYS A 501 -14.53 9.87 -8.76
C LYS A 501 -13.16 9.20 -8.59
N VAL A 502 -12.26 9.37 -9.57
CA VAL A 502 -10.90 8.83 -9.49
C VAL A 502 -10.00 9.72 -8.64
N SER A 503 -10.18 11.05 -8.71
CA SER A 503 -9.26 12.05 -8.14
C SER A 503 -9.57 12.37 -6.67
N THR A 504 -9.38 11.40 -5.76
CA THR A 504 -9.70 11.54 -4.33
C THR A 504 -8.62 12.25 -3.49
N GLY A 505 -7.50 12.67 -4.09
CA GLY A 505 -6.41 13.32 -3.37
C GLY A 505 -5.50 12.30 -2.71
N SER A 506 -5.09 12.53 -1.46
CA SER A 506 -4.23 11.60 -0.72
C SER A 506 -5.02 10.44 -0.09
N VAL A 507 -4.42 9.27 -0.05
CA VAL A 507 -4.93 8.10 0.68
C VAL A 507 -4.36 8.11 2.10
N SER A 508 -5.23 8.00 3.11
CA SER A 508 -4.89 8.34 4.49
C SER A 508 -3.70 7.54 5.05
N ILE A 509 -3.75 6.21 5.02
CA ILE A 509 -2.70 5.38 5.64
C ILE A 509 -1.32 5.61 4.96
N PRO A 510 -1.18 5.52 3.63
CA PRO A 510 0.12 5.72 2.99
C PRO A 510 0.65 7.16 3.10
N TRP A 511 -0.23 8.17 3.13
CA TRP A 511 0.16 9.57 3.36
C TRP A 511 0.71 9.77 4.77
N GLN A 512 0.04 9.20 5.79
CA GLN A 512 0.51 9.29 7.17
C GLN A 512 1.84 8.55 7.38
N MET A 513 1.99 7.36 6.77
CA MET A 513 3.28 6.65 6.75
C MET A 513 4.38 7.49 6.11
N GLU A 514 4.08 8.17 5.00
CA GLU A 514 5.03 9.10 4.36
C GLU A 514 5.49 10.23 5.30
N MET A 515 4.57 10.85 6.03
CA MET A 515 4.93 11.93 6.97
C MET A 515 5.86 11.44 8.07
N ILE A 516 5.64 10.21 8.56
CA ILE A 516 6.47 9.58 9.59
C ILE A 516 7.84 9.16 9.04
N GLU A 517 7.88 8.43 7.93
CA GLU A 517 9.13 7.91 7.32
C GLU A 517 10.04 9.03 6.83
N SER A 518 9.47 10.16 6.39
CA SER A 518 10.22 11.34 5.96
C SER A 518 10.64 12.24 7.12
N GLU A 519 10.37 11.85 8.37
CA GLU A 519 10.63 12.62 9.60
C GLU A 519 9.84 13.95 9.67
N CYS A 520 8.92 14.22 8.74
CA CYS A 520 8.11 15.43 8.75
C CYS A 520 7.19 15.46 9.97
N PHE A 521 6.65 14.31 10.38
CA PHE A 521 5.85 14.18 11.58
C PHE A 521 6.65 14.60 12.81
N GLN A 522 7.82 14.01 13.05
CA GLN A 522 8.65 14.30 14.22
C GLN A 522 9.12 15.77 14.25
N GLU A 523 9.47 16.34 13.08
CA GLU A 523 9.94 17.72 13.00
C GLU A 523 8.83 18.78 13.18
N LEU A 524 7.57 18.48 12.83
CA LEU A 524 6.45 19.42 12.92
C LEU A 524 5.58 19.20 14.17
N ASN A 525 5.46 17.95 14.62
CA ASN A 525 4.60 17.56 15.74
C ASN A 525 5.25 17.88 17.09
N VAL A 526 5.35 19.17 17.40
CA VAL A 526 5.96 19.67 18.64
C VAL A 526 4.87 20.01 19.65
N PHE A 527 5.09 19.59 20.90
CA PHE A 527 4.36 19.99 22.10
C PHE A 527 5.34 20.63 23.09
N HIS A 528 4.87 21.53 23.96
CA HIS A 528 5.71 22.13 24.99
C HIS A 528 5.84 21.20 26.20
N THR A 529 7.05 21.08 26.76
CA THR A 529 7.37 20.16 27.86
C THR A 529 6.73 20.57 29.19
N ASP A 530 6.34 21.82 29.33
CA ASP A 530 5.64 22.38 30.49
C ASP A 530 4.11 22.18 30.42
N GLY A 531 3.61 21.51 29.37
CA GLY A 531 2.19 21.28 29.15
C GLY A 531 1.43 22.47 28.56
N THR A 532 2.13 23.56 28.20
CA THR A 532 1.49 24.69 27.53
C THR A 532 0.98 24.31 26.14
N VAL A 533 -0.17 24.86 25.76
CA VAL A 533 -0.80 24.59 24.46
C VAL A 533 -0.07 25.39 23.37
N PRO A 534 0.43 24.76 22.30
CA PRO A 534 1.04 25.46 21.17
C PRO A 534 0.12 26.54 20.58
N PRO A 535 0.64 27.67 20.07
CA PRO A 535 -0.19 28.77 19.56
C PRO A 535 -1.16 28.37 18.43
N ASP A 536 -0.79 27.40 17.60
CA ASP A 536 -1.66 26.86 16.54
C ASP A 536 -2.86 26.05 17.07
N LEU A 537 -2.78 25.62 18.33
CA LEU A 537 -3.80 24.85 19.06
C LEU A 537 -4.58 25.70 20.09
N ASP A 538 -4.21 26.96 20.31
CA ASP A 538 -4.86 27.82 21.29
C ASP A 538 -6.15 28.45 20.76
N TRP A 539 -7.29 27.94 21.23
CA TRP A 539 -8.61 28.47 20.87
C TRP A 539 -8.87 29.90 21.39
N ARG A 540 -8.10 30.36 22.38
CA ARG A 540 -8.30 31.64 23.08
C ARG A 540 -7.48 32.78 22.48
N GLY A 541 -6.59 32.50 21.53
CA GLY A 541 -5.84 33.49 20.74
C GLY A 541 -6.58 33.90 19.46
N GLN A 542 -6.43 35.16 19.04
CA GLN A 542 -7.14 35.80 17.91
C GLN A 542 -7.15 34.99 16.59
N PRO A 543 -8.15 35.21 15.70
CA PRO A 543 -8.23 34.52 14.42
C PRO A 543 -6.93 34.65 13.62
N SER A 544 -6.60 33.57 12.90
CA SER A 544 -5.39 33.41 12.09
C SER A 544 -4.94 34.71 11.39
N PRO A 545 -3.63 35.05 11.39
CA PRO A 545 -3.13 36.09 10.52
C PRO A 545 -3.45 35.72 9.06
N ALA A 546 -4.02 36.66 8.30
CA ALA A 546 -4.31 36.45 6.89
C ALA A 546 -3.05 35.96 6.13
N PRO A 547 -3.19 35.02 5.17
CA PRO A 547 -2.05 34.53 4.41
C PRO A 547 -1.29 35.71 3.80
N LYS A 548 0.04 35.74 3.96
CA LYS A 548 0.89 36.82 3.46
C LYS A 548 0.69 36.97 1.96
N GLN A 549 -0.08 37.98 1.55
CA GLN A 549 -0.24 38.36 0.15
C GLN A 549 1.13 38.61 -0.47
N GLY A 550 1.35 38.06 -1.66
CA GLY A 550 2.59 38.26 -2.41
C GLY A 550 2.79 39.74 -2.75
N LEU A 551 4.04 40.16 -2.94
CA LEU A 551 4.41 41.55 -3.28
C LEU A 551 3.60 42.11 -4.46
N LEU A 552 3.23 41.25 -5.42
CA LEU A 552 2.41 41.61 -6.58
C LEU A 552 0.96 41.97 -6.21
N GLN A 553 0.32 41.29 -5.26
CA GLN A 553 -1.03 41.65 -4.81
C GLN A 553 -1.03 42.98 -4.04
N ARG A 554 0.06 43.31 -3.33
CA ARG A 554 0.24 44.61 -2.68
C ARG A 554 0.49 45.76 -3.64
N LEU A 555 1.08 45.47 -4.81
CA LEU A 555 1.41 46.49 -5.82
C LEU A 555 0.28 46.73 -6.82
N PHE A 556 -0.64 45.78 -7.00
CA PHE A 556 -1.67 45.83 -8.05
C PHE A 556 -3.13 45.78 -7.55
N GLY A 557 -3.37 45.76 -6.23
CA GLY A 557 -4.72 45.91 -5.68
C GLY A 557 -5.19 47.37 -5.73
N ARG A 558 -5.88 47.78 -6.80
CA ARG A 558 -6.58 49.07 -6.87
C ARG A 558 -7.98 48.99 -6.27
N GLN A 559 -8.33 50.06 -5.56
CA GLN A 559 -9.65 50.45 -5.08
C GLN A 559 -10.75 50.30 -6.13
N ASP A 560 -11.83 49.61 -5.78
CA ASP A 560 -13.18 49.99 -6.20
C ASP A 560 -13.92 50.48 -4.96
N CYS A 561 -13.99 51.80 -4.83
CA CYS A 561 -14.93 52.48 -3.95
C CYS A 561 -16.30 52.44 -4.64
N CYS A 562 -17.20 51.55 -4.23
CA CYS A 562 -18.60 51.64 -4.64
C CYS A 562 -19.23 52.88 -4.00
N GLY A 563 -19.48 53.88 -4.82
CA GLY A 563 -20.35 55.01 -4.52
C GLY A 563 -21.82 54.58 -4.52
N ASN A 564 -22.59 55.24 -3.65
CA ASN A 564 -24.05 55.29 -3.67
C ASN A 564 -24.58 55.56 -5.09
N CYS A 565 -25.58 54.79 -5.52
CA CYS A 565 -26.74 55.29 -6.24
C CYS A 565 -27.92 54.33 -6.02
N SER A 566 -28.95 54.89 -5.39
CA SER A 566 -30.33 54.40 -5.32
C SER A 566 -31.00 54.51 -6.69
N ASP A 567 -31.72 53.49 -7.13
CA ASP A 567 -32.76 53.62 -8.16
C ASP A 567 -34.00 52.86 -7.72
N SER A 568 -34.98 53.63 -7.27
CA SER A 568 -36.41 53.34 -7.36
C SER A 568 -36.94 54.20 -8.49
N ASP A 569 -37.66 53.62 -9.45
CA ASP A 569 -38.95 54.14 -9.91
C ASP A 569 -39.58 53.21 -10.94
N GLU A 570 -40.89 53.00 -10.74
CA GLU A 570 -41.81 52.21 -11.53
C GLU A 570 -42.15 52.89 -12.88
N GLU A 571 -42.66 52.06 -13.80
CA GLU A 571 -43.24 52.43 -15.10
C GLU A 571 -44.34 53.52 -15.04
N PRO A 572 -44.75 54.03 -16.21
CA PRO A 572 -46.16 53.82 -16.54
C PRO A 572 -46.42 53.37 -17.99
N THR A 573 -47.21 52.29 -18.07
CA THR A 573 -48.28 51.98 -19.04
C THR A 573 -48.49 52.90 -20.26
N ARG A 574 -48.59 52.25 -21.43
CA ARG A 574 -49.72 52.45 -22.36
C ARG A 574 -50.10 51.13 -23.07
N LEU A 575 -51.38 50.75 -22.85
CA LEU A 575 -52.24 49.73 -23.44
C LEU A 575 -51.99 48.26 -23.11
#